data_AF-A0A382EJU8-F1
#
_entry.id   AF-A0A382EJU8-F1
#
_cell.length_a   1.000
_cell.length_b   1.000
_cell.length_c   1.000
_cell.angle_alpha   90.00
_cell.angle_beta   90.00
_cell.angle_gamma   90.00
#
_symmetry.space_group_name_H-M   'P 1'
#
loop_
_entity.id
_entity.type
_entity.pdbx_description
1 polymer ?
#
loop_
_entity_poly.entity_id
_entity_poly.type
_entity_poly.pdbx_seq_one_letter_code
_entity_poly.pdbx_strand_id
1 'polypeptide(L)' 'EEGISHYKEGHFDIALKHFREAGKIQSEIGEIHFNEALALDKLGDHGDAAKHFKVAEENANGNTLILESKILLAHTR' A
#
# COMPACT_ATOMS: atom_id res chain seq x y z
N GLU A 1 10.25 -9.91 -0.97
CA GLU A 1 10.45 -9.39 -2.35
C GLU A 1 9.36 -9.83 -3.33
N GLU A 2 8.67 -10.95 -3.12
CA GLU A 2 7.65 -11.50 -4.04
C GLU A 2 6.48 -10.54 -4.34
N GLY A 3 5.95 -9.83 -3.34
CA GLY A 3 4.82 -8.90 -3.54
C GLY A 3 5.13 -7.75 -4.52
N ILE A 4 6.32 -7.16 -4.42
CA ILE A 4 6.76 -6.08 -5.32
C ILE A 4 7.00 -6.63 -6.73
N SER A 5 7.55 -7.84 -6.84
CA SER A 5 7.76 -8.49 -8.15
C SER A 5 6.42 -8.71 -8.86
N HIS A 6 5.46 -9.34 -8.18
CA HIS A 6 4.12 -9.56 -8.72
C HIS A 6 3.40 -8.25 -9.06
N TYR A 7 3.57 -7.20 -8.25
CA TYR A 7 3.00 -5.89 -8.57
C TYR A 7 3.56 -5.31 -9.88
N LYS A 8 4.88 -5.42 -10.10
CA LYS A 8 5.53 -4.94 -11.34
C LYS A 8 5.10 -5.71 -12.58
N GLU A 9 4.76 -6.99 -12.41
CA GLU A 9 4.24 -7.86 -13.47
C GLU A 9 2.74 -7.65 -13.75
N GLY A 10 2.04 -6.85 -12.93
CA GLY A 10 0.60 -6.63 -13.04
C GLY A 10 -0.27 -7.68 -12.33
N HIS A 11 0.36 -8.61 -11.60
CA HIS A 11 -0.30 -9.63 -10.78
C HIS A 11 -0.76 -9.04 -9.44
N PHE A 12 -1.63 -8.04 -9.48
CA PHE A 12 -1.99 -7.22 -8.32
C PHE A 12 -2.69 -7.99 -7.20
N ASP A 13 -3.48 -9.02 -7.55
CA ASP A 13 -4.14 -9.91 -6.59
C ASP A 13 -3.13 -10.76 -5.81
N ILE A 14 -2.08 -11.25 -6.48
CA ILE A 14 -0.98 -12.00 -5.87
C ILE A 14 -0.13 -11.05 -5.01
N ALA A 15 0.20 -9.88 -5.54
CA ALA A 15 0.92 -8.84 -4.81
C ALA A 15 0.22 -8.49 -3.49
N LEU A 16 -1.09 -8.25 -3.53
CA LEU A 16 -1.91 -7.94 -2.37
C LEU A 16 -1.86 -9.06 -1.31
N LYS A 17 -1.89 -10.33 -1.72
CA LYS A 17 -1.74 -11.46 -0.79
C LYS A 17 -0.40 -11.40 -0.07
N HIS A 18 0.70 -11.19 -0.79
CA HIS A 18 2.02 -11.08 -0.16
C HIS A 18 2.13 -9.88 0.79
N PHE A 19 1.57 -8.73 0.42
CA PHE A 19 1.58 -7.55 1.28
C PHE A 19 0.77 -7.78 2.56
N ARG A 20 -0.40 -8.42 2.48
CA ARG A 20 -1.20 -8.79 3.65
C ARG A 20 -0.50 -9.78 4.57
N GLU A 21 0.19 -10.77 4.03
CA GLU A 21 1.01 -11.67 4.86
C GLU A 21 2.15 -10.91 5.55
N ALA A 22 2.79 -9.96 4.87
CA ALA A 22 3.79 -9.09 5.50
C ALA A 22 3.17 -8.23 6.63
N GLY A 23 1.96 -7.70 6.41
CA GLY A 23 1.22 -6.90 7.39
C GLY A 23 0.82 -7.67 8.65
N LYS A 24 0.66 -8.99 8.58
CA LYS A 24 0.44 -9.83 9.77
C LYS A 24 1.66 -9.89 10.70
N ILE A 25 2.86 -9.69 10.15
CA ILE A 25 4.12 -9.74 10.90
C ILE A 25 4.50 -8.34 11.38
N GLN A 26 4.31 -7.33 10.53
CA GLN A 26 4.71 -5.94 10.79
C GLN A 26 3.56 -4.98 10.45
N SER A 27 2.50 -5.02 11.24
CA SER A 27 1.28 -4.23 11.00
C SER A 27 1.46 -2.71 11.18
N GLU A 28 2.53 -2.27 11.85
CA GLU A 28 2.75 -0.85 12.16
C GLU A 28 3.64 -0.15 11.12
N ILE A 29 4.02 -0.83 10.03
CA ILE A 29 4.89 -0.23 9.01
C ILE A 29 4.05 0.43 7.92
N GLY A 30 4.16 1.75 7.81
CA GLY A 30 3.45 2.53 6.78
C GLY A 30 3.73 2.06 5.35
N GLU A 31 4.92 1.54 5.06
CA GLU A 31 5.28 0.99 3.75
C GLU A 31 4.45 -0.24 3.35
N ILE A 32 4.10 -1.11 4.31
CA ILE A 32 3.25 -2.28 4.01
C ILE A 32 1.84 -1.81 3.65
N HIS A 33 1.27 -0.90 4.44
CA HIS A 33 -0.02 -0.30 4.15
C HIS A 33 -0.02 0.45 2.81
N PHE A 34 1.07 1.15 2.49
CA PHE A 34 1.23 1.81 1.20
C PHE A 34 1.21 0.81 0.02
N ASN A 35 1.93 -0.30 0.15
CA ASN A 35 1.98 -1.33 -0.88
C ASN A 35 0.64 -2.07 -1.05
N GLU A 36 -0.08 -2.34 0.04
CA GLU A 36 -1.45 -2.87 -0.02
C GLU A 36 -2.39 -1.89 -0.74
N ALA A 37 -2.32 -0.60 -0.40
CA ALA A 37 -3.13 0.43 -1.02
C ALA A 37 -2.87 0.55 -2.53
N LEU A 38 -1.60 0.47 -2.95
CA LEU A 38 -1.23 0.43 -4.37
C LEU A 38 -1.87 -0.75 -5.10
N ALA A 39 -1.81 -1.95 -4.52
CA ALA A 39 -2.39 -3.14 -5.13
C ALA A 39 -3.92 -3.06 -5.21
N LEU A 40 -4.58 -2.56 -4.16
CA LEU A 40 -6.03 -2.35 -4.12
C LEU A 40 -6.49 -1.33 -5.17
N ASP A 41 -5.78 -0.21 -5.31
CA ASP A 41 -6.08 0.80 -6.33
C ASP A 41 -6.00 0.21 -7.74
N LYS A 42 -4.98 -0.62 -8.01
CA LYS A 42 -4.84 -1.32 -9.30
C LYS A 42 -5.91 -2.37 -9.56
N LEU A 43 -6.50 -2.94 -8.51
CA LEU A 43 -7.64 -3.84 -8.60
C LEU A 43 -8.99 -3.09 -8.71
N GLY A 44 -8.98 -1.75 -8.63
CA GLY A 44 -10.18 -0.92 -8.68
C GLY A 44 -10.90 -0.76 -7.34
N ASP A 45 -10.34 -1.29 -6.25
CA ASP A 45 -10.88 -1.13 -4.91
C ASP A 45 -10.35 0.16 -4.26
N HIS A 46 -10.80 1.29 -4.81
CA HIS A 46 -10.38 2.62 -4.34
C HIS A 46 -10.81 2.90 -2.90
N GLY A 47 -11.89 2.28 -2.43
CA GLY A 47 -12.40 2.46 -1.07
C GLY A 47 -11.46 1.89 -0.01
N ASP A 48 -11.02 0.65 -0.19
CA ASP A 48 -10.03 0.06 0.71
C ASP A 48 -8.62 0.63 0.46
N ALA A 49 -8.27 1.00 -0.77
CA ALA A 49 -7.02 1.70 -1.05
C ALA A 49 -6.89 2.98 -0.23
N ALA A 50 -7.92 3.83 -0.17
CA ALA A 50 -7.91 5.06 0.60
C ALA A 50 -7.71 4.83 2.11
N LYS A 51 -8.32 3.78 2.67
CA LYS A 51 -8.12 3.40 4.08
C LYS A 51 -6.67 3.03 4.35
N HIS A 52 -6.08 2.20 3.51
CA HIS A 52 -4.69 1.77 3.66
C HIS A 52 -3.71 2.93 3.42
N PHE A 53 -3.98 3.82 2.47
CA PHE A 53 -3.18 5.03 2.27
C PHE A 53 -3.17 5.95 3.48
N LYS A 54 -4.32 6.09 4.16
CA LYS A 54 -4.39 6.87 5.40
C LYS A 54 -3.56 6.25 6.53
N VAL A 55 -3.65 4.93 6.72
CA VAL A 55 -2.81 4.24 7.71
C VAL A 55 -1.33 4.36 7.35
N ALA A 56 -0.98 4.29 6.06
CA ALA A 56 0.37 4.51 5.59
C ALA A 56 0.91 5.90 5.90
N GLU A 57 0.08 6.95 5.74
CA GLU A 57 0.40 8.33 6.09
C GLU A 57 0.65 8.48 7.60
N GLU A 58 -0.26 7.94 8.43
CA GLU A 58 -0.16 7.98 9.90
C GLU A 58 1.09 7.26 10.41
N ASN A 59 1.49 6.16 9.76
CA ASN A 59 2.63 5.32 10.13
C ASN A 59 3.89 5.60 9.28
N ALA A 60 3.92 6.71 8.54
CA ALA A 60 5.04 7.04 7.67
C ALA A 60 6.32 7.36 8.47
N ASN A 61 6.20 7.79 9.73
CA ASN A 61 7.34 8.11 10.62
C ASN A 61 8.39 9.04 9.96
N GLY A 62 7.93 10.02 9.19
CA GLY A 62 8.80 10.96 8.45
C GLY A 62 9.34 10.43 7.12
N ASN A 63 8.89 9.25 6.66
CA ASN A 63 9.20 8.74 5.33
C ASN A 63 8.54 9.60 4.24
N THR A 64 9.33 10.49 3.67
CA THR A 64 8.88 11.43 2.62
C THR A 64 8.41 10.72 1.36
N LEU A 65 8.90 9.51 1.06
CA LEU A 65 8.45 8.75 -0.11
C LEU A 65 6.97 8.37 -0.02
N ILE A 66 6.48 8.12 1.20
CA ILE A 66 5.06 7.84 1.46
C ILE A 66 4.28 9.17 1.48
N LEU A 67 4.74 10.14 2.27
CA LEU A 67 4.02 11.40 2.49
C LEU A 67 3.89 12.27 1.23
N GLU A 68 4.86 12.22 0.32
CA GLU A 68 4.85 12.98 -0.94
C GLU A 68 4.30 12.18 -2.13
N SER A 69 3.85 10.94 -1.89
CA SER A 69 3.30 10.10 -2.94
C SER A 69 2.02 10.71 -3.49
N LYS A 70 2.03 11.05 -4.79
CA LYS A 70 0.87 11.66 -5.47
C LYS A 70 -0.38 10.80 -5.40
N ILE A 71 -0.23 9.48 -5.44
CA ILE A 71 -1.39 8.57 -5.40
C ILE A 71 -1.98 8.50 -3.99
N LEU A 72 -1.13 8.46 -2.95
CA LEU A 72 -1.61 8.56 -1.57
C LEU A 72 -2.36 9.88 -1.38
N LEU A 73 -1.75 11.00 -1.77
CA LEU A 73 -2.36 12.33 -1.65
C LEU A 73 -3.64 12.48 -2.47
N ALA A 74 -3.81 11.74 -3.57
CA ALA A 74 -5.05 11.75 -4.34
C ALA A 74 -6.20 10.99 -3.66
N HIS A 75 -5.87 10.03 -2.77
CA HIS A 75 -6.83 9.23 -2.03
C HIS A 75 -7.11 9.77 -0.62
N THR A 76 -6.21 10.56 -0.04
CA THR A 76 -6.36 11.12 1.32
C THR A 76 -6.82 12.57 1.39
N ARG A 77 -6.85 13.30 0.26
CA ARG A 77 -7.25 14.70 0.19
C ARG A 77 -8.70 14.92 -0.25
#